data_AF-A0A2V8HZW9-F1
#
_entry.id   AF-A0A2V8HZW9-F1
#
_cell.length_a   1.000
_cell.length_b   1.000
_cell.length_c   1.000
_cell.angle_alpha   90.00
_cell.angle_beta   90.00
_cell.angle_gamma   90.00
#
_symmetry.space_group_name_H-M   'P 1'
#
loop_
_entity.id
_entity.type
_entity.pdbx_description
1 polymer ?
#
loop_
_entity_poly.entity_id
_entity_poly.type
_entity_poly.pdbx_seq_one_letter_code
_entity_poly.pdbx_strand_id
1 'polypeptide(L)'
;MDTISQELRTFIIDNFLFGDASGRFSFTDDDSFQQRGIVDSTGILELVFHLQERYGIDIDDEELVPDNLDSVTKVAQFVERKQSERVARAS
;
A
#
# COMPACT_ATOMS: atom_id res chain seq x y z
N MET A 1 9.73 -8.54 8.73
CA MET A 1 8.82 -8.09 7.67
C MET A 1 7.48 -8.63 8.05
N ASP A 2 6.57 -7.75 8.44
CA ASP A 2 5.26 -8.12 8.95
C ASP A 2 4.34 -8.57 7.80
N THR A 3 3.31 -9.36 8.11
CA THR A 3 2.45 -10.01 7.11
C THR A 3 1.86 -9.02 6.11
N ILE A 4 1.41 -7.85 6.57
CA ILE A 4 0.84 -6.80 5.71
C ILE A 4 1.88 -6.30 4.69
N SER A 5 3.11 -6.02 5.12
CA SER A 5 4.17 -5.59 4.22
C SER A 5 4.51 -6.65 3.15
N GLN A 6 4.48 -7.93 3.50
CA GLN A 6 4.70 -9.02 2.55
C GLN A 6 3.58 -9.15 1.52
N GLU A 7 2.32 -9.06 1.97
CA GLU A 7 1.15 -9.07 1.09
C GLU A 7 1.16 -7.87 0.14
N LEU A 8 1.43 -6.66 0.66
CA LEU A 8 1.56 -5.44 -0.12
C LEU A 8 2.67 -5.53 -1.15
N ARG A 9 3.85 -6.01 -0.74
CA ARG A 9 4.98 -6.17 -1.66
C ARG A 9 4.61 -7.10 -2.82
N THR A 10 3.97 -8.23 -2.52
CA THR A 10 3.50 -9.17 -3.56
C THR A 10 2.49 -8.49 -4.48
N PHE A 11 1.49 -7.81 -3.92
CA PHE A 11 0.50 -7.07 -4.70
C PHE A 11 1.14 -6.03 -5.62
N ILE A 12 2.10 -5.25 -5.13
CA ILE A 12 2.77 -4.23 -5.94
C ILE A 12 3.56 -4.87 -7.09
N ILE A 13 4.27 -5.97 -6.80
CA ILE A 13 5.06 -6.68 -7.80
C ILE A 13 4.15 -7.25 -8.90
N ASP A 14 3.06 -7.91 -8.52
CA ASP A 14 2.18 -8.60 -9.45
C ASP A 14 1.37 -7.62 -10.31
N ASN A 15 0.88 -6.51 -9.73
CA ASN A 15 -0.02 -5.59 -10.41
C ASN A 15 0.71 -4.44 -11.12
N PHE A 16 1.84 -3.96 -10.59
CA PHE A 16 2.53 -2.79 -11.15
C PHE A 16 3.89 -3.11 -11.77
N LEU A 17 4.54 -4.22 -11.38
CA LEU A 17 5.84 -4.63 -11.92
C LEU A 17 5.78 -5.89 -12.78
N PHE A 18 4.58 -6.34 -13.17
CA PHE A 18 4.37 -7.52 -14.02
C PHE A 18 5.05 -8.80 -13.49
N GLY A 19 5.20 -8.92 -12.17
CA GLY A 19 5.87 -10.05 -11.53
C GLY A 19 7.40 -9.96 -11.48
N ASP A 20 8.02 -8.88 -11.97
CA ASP A 20 9.48 -8.71 -11.98
C ASP A 20 9.95 -7.67 -10.96
N ALA A 21 10.50 -8.15 -9.85
CA ALA A 21 11.13 -7.32 -8.82
C ALA A 21 12.67 -7.36 -8.88
N SER A 22 13.25 -7.83 -10.00
CA SER A 22 14.68 -8.02 -10.15
C SER A 22 15.37 -6.83 -10.82
N GLY A 23 16.69 -6.72 -10.60
CA GLY A 23 17.52 -5.71 -11.26
C GLY A 23 17.00 -4.28 -11.07
N ARG A 24 16.53 -3.67 -12.15
CA ARG A 24 16.08 -2.26 -12.20
C ARG A 24 14.76 -2.02 -11.46
N PHE A 25 13.95 -3.06 -11.31
CA PHE A 25 12.67 -3.03 -10.62
C PHE A 25 12.80 -3.42 -9.15
N SER A 26 14.01 -3.74 -8.67
CA SER A 26 14.24 -4.04 -7.26
C SER A 26 14.02 -2.80 -6.40
N PHE A 27 13.09 -2.88 -5.45
CA PHE A 27 12.77 -1.81 -4.50
C PHE A 27 12.72 -2.30 -3.06
N THR A 28 13.04 -1.40 -2.14
CA THR A 28 12.95 -1.59 -0.69
C THR A 28 11.57 -1.14 -0.20
N ASP A 29 11.21 -1.56 1.01
CA ASP A 29 9.88 -1.27 1.54
C ASP A 29 9.67 0.23 1.86
N ASP A 30 10.76 0.99 1.98
CA ASP A 30 10.76 2.44 2.22
C ASP A 30 10.92 3.26 0.92
N ASP A 31 11.09 2.61 -0.23
CA ASP A 31 11.23 3.31 -1.50
C ASP A 31 9.91 3.95 -1.92
N SER A 32 10.00 5.21 -2.37
CA SER A 32 8.86 5.95 -2.90
C SER A 32 8.34 5.30 -4.18
N PHE A 33 7.08 4.90 -4.18
CA PHE A 33 6.40 4.32 -5.33
C PHE A 33 6.31 5.31 -6.48
N GLN A 34 5.95 6.57 -6.18
CA GLN A 34 5.76 7.60 -7.21
C GLN A 34 7.09 8.09 -7.78
N GLN A 35 8.09 8.35 -6.94
CA GLN A 35 9.40 8.84 -7.42
C GLN A 35 10.12 7.80 -8.27
N ARG A 36 9.90 6.51 -7.96
CA ARG A 36 10.43 5.41 -8.76
C ARG A 36 9.60 5.08 -10.00
N GLY A 37 8.42 5.66 -10.13
CA GLY A 37 7.47 5.33 -11.19
C GLY A 37 6.95 3.89 -11.11
N ILE A 38 6.89 3.31 -9.90
CA ILE A 38 6.30 2.00 -9.65
C ILE A 38 4.78 2.13 -9.70
N VAL A 39 4.23 3.11 -8.98
CA VAL A 39 2.80 3.38 -8.94
C VAL A 39 2.55 4.81 -9.41
N ASP A 40 1.68 4.98 -10.40
CA ASP A 40 1.25 6.28 -10.88
C ASP A 40 0.00 6.78 -10.11
N SER A 41 -0.51 7.96 -10.46
CA SER A 41 -1.70 8.52 -9.80
C SER A 41 -2.96 7.66 -9.97
N THR A 42 -3.05 6.85 -11.01
CA THR A 42 -4.19 5.97 -11.28
C THR A 42 -4.06 4.67 -10.48
N GLY A 43 -2.86 4.11 -10.40
CA GLY A 43 -2.53 2.92 -9.63
C GLY A 43 -2.71 3.13 -8.12
N ILE A 44 -2.61 4.37 -7.62
CA ILE A 44 -2.97 4.66 -6.22
C ILE A 44 -4.45 4.34 -5.95
N LEU A 45 -5.37 4.61 -6.89
CA LEU A 45 -6.78 4.29 -6.69
C LEU A 45 -7.03 2.78 -6.68
N GLU A 46 -6.29 2.02 -7.49
CA GLU A 46 -6.34 0.56 -7.47
C GLU A 46 -5.76 -0.02 -6.18
N LEU A 47 -4.64 0.54 -5.70
CA LEU A 47 -4.08 0.20 -4.39
C LEU A 47 -5.09 0.47 -3.28
N VAL A 48 -5.74 1.64 -3.28
CA VAL A 48 -6.78 1.99 -2.30
C VAL A 48 -7.92 0.99 -2.34
N PHE A 49 -8.44 0.67 -3.52
CA PHE A 49 -9.50 -0.32 -3.68
C PHE A 49 -9.09 -1.68 -3.10
N HIS A 50 -7.88 -2.15 -3.44
CA HIS A 50 -7.34 -3.39 -2.90
C HIS A 50 -7.22 -3.36 -1.36
N LEU A 51 -6.72 -2.26 -0.79
CA LEU A 51 -6.59 -2.10 0.66
C LEU A 51 -7.94 -2.18 1.37
N GLN A 52 -8.94 -1.49 0.85
CA GLN A 52 -10.28 -1.48 1.41
C GLN A 52 -10.92 -2.87 1.36
N GLU A 53 -10.85 -3.55 0.21
CA GLU A 53 -11.40 -4.91 0.08
C GLU A 53 -10.64 -5.94 0.94
N ARG A 54 -9.30 -5.92 0.89
CA ARG A 54 -8.46 -6.93 1.55
C ARG A 54 -8.50 -6.83 3.07
N TYR A 55 -8.50 -5.60 3.60
CA TYR A 55 -8.38 -5.35 5.04
C TYR A 55 -9.68 -4.84 5.68
N GLY A 56 -10.73 -4.59 4.88
CA GLY A 56 -12.03 -4.11 5.34
C GLY A 56 -12.00 -2.70 5.94
N ILE A 57 -11.05 -1.87 5.52
CA ILE A 57 -10.89 -0.49 5.99
C ILE A 57 -11.57 0.49 5.02
N ASP A 58 -11.96 1.66 5.51
CA ASP A 58 -12.41 2.77 4.67
C ASP A 58 -11.27 3.79 4.56
N ILE A 59 -10.99 4.29 3.36
CA ILE A 59 -9.93 5.28 3.11
C ILE A 59 -10.59 6.52 2.51
N ASP A 60 -10.50 7.64 3.23
CA ASP A 60 -11.09 8.90 2.79
C ASP A 60 -10.19 9.64 1.79
N ASP A 61 -10.77 10.52 0.97
CA ASP A 61 -10.03 11.30 -0.04
C ASP A 61 -8.87 12.11 0.57
N GLU A 62 -9.03 12.59 1.80
CA GLU A 62 -8.03 13.34 2.56
C GLU A 62 -6.84 12.48 3.00
N GLU A 63 -7.03 11.15 3.05
CA GLU A 63 -5.99 10.19 3.41
C GLU A 63 -5.19 9.69 2.19
N LEU A 64 -5.60 10.07 0.97
CA LEU A 64 -4.94 9.75 -0.30
C LEU A 64 -3.68 10.61 -0.53
N VAL A 65 -2.81 10.61 0.47
CA VAL A 65 -1.57 11.40 0.49
C VAL A 65 -0.34 10.51 0.43
N PRO A 66 0.79 11.00 -0.13
CA PRO A 66 2.04 10.26 -0.17
C PRO A 66 2.56 9.83 1.21
N ASP A 67 2.16 10.52 2.28
CA ASP A 67 2.54 10.14 3.64
C ASP A 67 1.91 8.83 4.10
N ASN A 68 0.76 8.44 3.53
CA ASN A 68 0.13 7.14 3.80
C ASN A 68 0.42 6.11 2.70
N LEU A 69 0.54 6.54 1.43
CA LEU A 69 0.43 5.62 0.28
C LEU A 69 1.68 5.48 -0.60
N ASP A 70 2.79 6.15 -0.28
CA ASP A 70 3.94 6.22 -1.18
C ASP A 70 5.02 5.14 -0.94
N SER A 71 4.84 4.21 0.00
CA SER A 71 5.80 3.11 0.19
C SER A 71 5.13 1.92 0.90
N VAL A 72 5.74 0.74 0.85
CA VAL A 72 5.19 -0.46 1.52
C VAL A 72 5.11 -0.21 3.02
N THR A 73 6.16 0.36 3.62
CA THR A 73 6.20 0.67 5.06
C THR A 73 5.07 1.61 5.46
N LYS A 74 4.88 2.71 4.73
CA LYS A 74 3.83 3.70 5.02
C LYS A 74 2.43 3.10 4.89
N VAL A 75 2.20 2.33 3.82
CA VAL A 75 0.90 1.69 3.58
C VAL A 75 0.60 0.67 4.66
N ALA A 76 1.57 -0.15 5.06
CA ALA A 76 1.39 -1.14 6.12
C ALA A 76 1.00 -0.47 7.45
N GLN A 77 1.74 0.57 7.85
CA GLN A 77 1.44 1.34 9.07
C GLN A 77 0.06 2.02 9.01
N PHE A 78 -0.32 2.53 7.83
CA PHE A 78 -1.64 3.11 7.62
C PHE A 78 -2.74 2.07 7.79
N VAL A 79 -2.61 0.89 7.19
CA VAL A 79 -3.58 -0.22 7.32
C VAL A 79 -3.73 -0.65 8.77
N GLU A 80 -2.62 -0.83 9.49
CA GLU A 80 -2.64 -1.23 10.92
C GLU A 80 -3.38 -0.21 11.79
N ARG A 81 -3.13 1.08 11.56
CA ARG A 81 -3.85 2.18 12.24
C ARG A 81 -5.35 2.11 11.95
N LYS A 82 -5.75 1.97 10.69
CA LYS A 82 -7.17 1.92 10.29
C LYS A 82 -7.89 0.70 10.84
N GLN A 83 -7.25 -0.47 10.88
CA GLN A 83 -7.82 -1.66 11.51
C GLN A 83 -8.03 -1.46 13.00
N SER A 84 -7.05 -0.86 13.69
CA SER A 84 -7.14 -0.58 15.14
C SER A 84 -8.28 0.38 15.46
N GLU A 85 -8.43 1.47 14.69
CA GLU A 85 -9.54 2.41 14.83
C GLU A 85 -10.91 1.74 14.59
N ARG A 86 -10.99 0.83 13.61
CA ARG A 86 -12.23 0.12 13.29
C ARG A 86 -12.64 -0.82 14.43
N VAL A 87 -11.69 -1.53 15.03
CA VAL A 87 -11.94 -2.37 16.22
C VAL A 87 -12.38 -1.53 17.41
N ALA A 88 -11.74 -0.38 17.64
CA ALA A 88 -12.10 0.53 18.72
C ALA A 88 -13.53 1.12 18.55
N ARG A 89 -13.96 1.39 17.31
CA ARG A 89 -15.33 1.85 17.00
C ARG A 89 -16.39 0.75 17.13
N ALA A 90 -16.01 -0.51 17.04
CA ALA A 90 -16.90 -1.67 17.13
C ALA A 90 -17.05 -2.23 18.56
N SER A 91 -16.31 -1.69 19.52
CA SER A 91 -16.30 -2.09 20.94
C SER A 91 -17.18 -1.17 21.79
#